data_AF-A0A521PFY8-F1
#
_entry.id   AF-A0A521PFY8-F1
#
_cell.length_a   1.000
_cell.length_b   1.000
_cell.length_c   1.000
_cell.angle_alpha   90.00
_cell.angle_beta   90.00
_cell.angle_gamma   90.00
#
_symmetry.space_group_name_H-M   'P 1'
#
loop_
_entity.id
_entity.type
_entity.pdbx_description
1 polymer ?
#
loop_
_entity_poly.entity_id
_entity_poly.type
_entity_poly.pdbx_seq_one_letter_code
_entity_poly.pdbx_strand_id
1 'polypeptide(L)'
;MDEVARLLTLLALLGGALTLLGGACVWFLDEGRRIRRTLGQALGATPQPMLVARGRGVGIGFDLTRNLLAVTWDRGGWQLTYRLDELTGVELILDRQVAARAFRGEPRRALDQLIDPEERVRLRFVFDDPAHPDFEMDLWIPGDEARRGRLDAGEALHEANRWMARMESLLRRPVAKPTPPAVQPAPTQQSPPAPRQQPPLQQPVGPLFGDEAFEDDAEDAIR
;
A
#
# COMPACT_ATOMS: atom_id res chain seq x y z
N MET A 1 -33.51 59.83 8.32
CA MET A 1 -33.76 58.37 8.44
C MET A 1 -32.70 57.54 7.73
N ASP A 2 -31.96 58.09 6.76
CA ASP A 2 -30.87 57.39 6.05
C ASP A 2 -29.72 56.91 6.94
N GLU A 3 -29.32 57.66 7.97
CA GLU A 3 -28.21 57.27 8.83
C GLU A 3 -28.48 55.97 9.59
N VAL A 4 -29.74 55.79 10.04
CA VAL A 4 -30.17 54.58 10.76
C VAL A 4 -30.20 53.37 9.82
N ALA A 5 -30.73 53.54 8.60
CA ALA A 5 -30.75 52.48 7.59
C ALA A 5 -29.33 52.08 7.14
N ARG A 6 -28.44 53.06 6.97
CA ARG A 6 -27.03 52.86 6.65
C ARG A 6 -26.31 52.13 7.78
N LEU A 7 -26.52 52.53 9.03
CA LEU A 7 -25.96 51.86 10.21
C LEU A 7 -26.43 50.40 10.28
N LEU A 8 -27.73 50.14 10.12
CA LEU A 8 -28.28 48.79 10.14
C LEU A 8 -27.73 47.91 9.02
N THR A 9 -27.55 48.49 7.83
CA THR A 9 -26.99 47.78 6.66
C THR A 9 -25.50 47.47 6.89
N LEU A 10 -24.72 48.41 7.41
CA LEU A 10 -23.32 48.18 7.76
C LEU A 10 -23.19 47.13 8.86
N LEU A 11 -24.07 47.16 9.86
CA LEU A 11 -24.09 46.16 10.93
C LEU A 11 -24.44 44.77 10.39
N ALA A 12 -25.43 44.68 9.49
CA ALA A 12 -25.80 43.42 8.84
C ALA A 12 -24.66 42.88 7.95
N LEU A 13 -24.01 43.73 7.16
CA LEU A 13 -22.86 43.35 6.34
C LEU A 13 -21.67 42.90 7.19
N LEU A 14 -21.37 43.62 8.28
CA LEU A 14 -20.30 43.26 9.20
C LEU A 14 -20.59 41.92 9.90
N GLY A 15 -21.82 41.72 10.39
CA GLY A 15 -22.25 40.46 10.98
C GLY A 15 -22.18 39.30 9.99
N GLY A 16 -22.64 39.52 8.75
CA GLY A 16 -22.54 38.54 7.66
C GLY A 16 -21.09 38.18 7.32
N ALA A 17 -20.23 39.18 7.16
CA ALA A 17 -18.80 38.99 6.90
C ALA A 17 -18.12 38.21 8.05
N LEU A 18 -18.41 38.55 9.31
CA LEU A 18 -17.85 37.86 10.47
C LEU A 18 -18.32 36.40 10.55
N THR A 19 -19.58 36.13 10.19
CA THR A 19 -20.12 34.76 10.14
C THR A 19 -19.45 33.93 9.05
N LEU A 20 -19.28 34.49 7.85
CA LEU A 20 -18.56 33.82 6.76
C LEU A 20 -17.11 33.55 7.12
N LEU A 21 -16.44 34.53 7.74
CA LEU A 21 -15.05 34.40 8.18
C LEU A 21 -14.89 33.35 9.28
N GLY A 22 -15.83 33.31 10.24
CA GLY A 22 -15.90 32.28 11.27
C GLY A 22 -16.12 30.89 10.67
N GLY A 23 -17.05 30.75 9.73
CA GLY A 23 -17.30 29.50 9.01
C GLY A 23 -16.08 29.04 8.20
N ALA A 24 -15.41 29.95 7.50
CA ALA A 24 -14.17 29.66 6.79
C ALA A 24 -13.05 29.23 7.75
N CYS A 25 -12.91 29.89 8.90
CA CYS A 25 -11.91 29.54 9.91
C CYS A 25 -12.14 28.11 10.45
N VAL A 26 -13.37 27.76 10.82
CA VAL A 26 -13.72 26.39 11.25
C VAL A 26 -13.42 25.38 10.15
N TRP A 27 -13.74 25.70 8.91
CA TRP A 27 -13.49 24.84 7.75
C TRP A 27 -11.99 24.61 7.50
N PHE A 28 -11.15 25.65 7.63
CA PHE A 28 -9.70 25.52 7.49
C PHE A 28 -9.04 24.76 8.66
N LEU A 29 -9.70 24.71 9.80
CA LEU A 29 -9.29 23.99 11.01
C LEU A 29 -9.87 22.57 11.09
N ASP A 30 -10.66 22.14 10.09
CA ASP A 30 -11.20 20.78 10.04
C ASP A 30 -10.07 19.76 9.90
N GLU A 31 -9.77 19.13 11.03
CA GLU A 31 -8.76 18.09 11.20
C GLU A 31 -8.99 16.90 10.27
N GLY A 32 -10.25 16.49 10.07
CA GLY A 32 -10.56 15.36 9.21
C GLY A 32 -10.18 15.62 7.76
N ARG A 33 -10.35 16.88 7.31
CA ARG A 33 -9.94 17.30 5.97
C ARG A 33 -8.41 17.36 5.82
N ARG A 34 -7.70 17.86 6.84
CA ARG A 34 -6.23 17.91 6.84
C ARG A 34 -5.64 16.51 6.81
N ILE A 35 -6.07 15.63 7.71
CA ILE A 35 -5.63 14.23 7.76
C ILE A 35 -5.91 13.51 6.44
N ARG A 36 -7.12 13.66 5.87
CA ARG A 36 -7.45 13.07 4.57
C ARG A 36 -6.52 13.57 3.46
N ARG A 37 -6.19 14.87 3.45
CA ARG A 37 -5.29 15.46 2.45
C ARG A 37 -3.87 14.90 2.60
N THR A 38 -3.32 14.89 3.81
CA THR A 38 -2.00 14.33 4.11
C THR A 38 -1.93 12.87 3.69
N LEU A 39 -2.89 12.05 4.13
CA LEU A 39 -2.95 10.63 3.74
C LEU A 39 -3.12 10.45 2.23
N GLY A 40 -3.91 11.29 1.57
CA GLY A 40 -4.09 11.23 0.12
C GLY A 40 -2.84 11.63 -0.66
N GLN A 41 -2.04 12.56 -0.13
CA GLN A 41 -0.74 12.92 -0.68
C GLN A 41 0.28 11.78 -0.49
N ALA A 42 0.29 11.14 0.69
CA ALA A 42 1.16 10.00 0.98
C ALA A 42 0.88 8.79 0.08
N LEU A 43 -0.40 8.46 -0.11
CA LEU A 43 -0.82 7.30 -0.93
C LEU A 43 -0.88 7.62 -2.43
N GLY A 44 -0.90 8.90 -2.81
CA GLY A 44 -1.10 9.35 -4.19
C GLY A 44 -2.49 9.00 -4.75
N ALA A 45 -3.47 8.77 -3.89
CA ALA A 45 -4.85 8.41 -4.20
C ALA A 45 -5.78 8.77 -3.03
N THR A 46 -7.10 8.74 -3.23
CA THR A 46 -8.03 8.97 -2.11
C THR A 46 -7.96 7.77 -1.13
N PRO A 47 -7.66 7.98 0.17
CA PRO A 47 -7.54 6.87 1.11
C PRO A 47 -8.87 6.15 1.31
N GLN A 48 -8.90 4.84 1.04
CA GLN A 48 -10.05 3.98 1.21
C GLN A 48 -9.65 2.52 1.50
N PRO A 49 -9.99 1.98 2.68
CA PRO A 49 -10.64 2.62 3.84
C PRO A 49 -9.75 3.66 4.56
N MET A 50 -10.35 4.50 5.42
CA MET A 50 -9.64 5.49 6.25
C MET A 50 -10.28 5.61 7.64
N LEU A 51 -9.47 5.62 8.70
CA LEU A 51 -9.89 5.88 10.08
C LEU A 51 -9.19 7.14 10.59
N VAL A 52 -9.95 7.99 11.25
CA VAL A 52 -9.43 9.18 11.91
C VAL A 52 -9.84 9.13 13.37
N ALA A 53 -8.84 9.19 14.23
CA ALA A 53 -9.00 9.31 15.68
C ALA A 53 -9.37 10.76 15.99
N ARG A 54 -10.67 11.06 15.88
CA ARG A 54 -11.21 12.42 15.89
C ARG A 54 -10.64 13.19 17.07
N GLY A 55 -9.96 14.29 16.77
CA GLY A 55 -9.27 15.22 17.65
C GLY A 55 -8.19 14.66 18.56
N ARG A 56 -7.50 13.62 18.08
CA ARG A 56 -6.14 13.28 18.49
C ARG A 56 -5.09 13.75 17.48
N GLY A 57 -5.48 14.14 16.27
CA GLY A 57 -4.58 14.48 15.18
C GLY A 57 -3.97 13.25 14.52
N VAL A 58 -4.59 12.07 14.69
CA VAL A 58 -4.03 10.78 14.28
C VAL A 58 -4.98 10.09 13.30
N GLY A 59 -4.44 9.44 12.28
CA GLY A 59 -5.24 8.69 11.31
C GLY A 59 -4.45 7.64 10.55
N ILE A 60 -5.18 6.71 9.96
CA ILE A 60 -4.66 5.69 9.05
C ILE A 60 -5.51 5.65 7.79
N GLY A 61 -4.87 5.51 6.63
CA GLY A 61 -5.49 5.40 5.34
C GLY A 61 -4.89 4.26 4.54
N PHE A 62 -5.69 3.66 3.67
CA PHE A 62 -5.28 2.53 2.83
C PHE A 62 -5.48 2.86 1.36
N ASP A 63 -4.57 2.37 0.52
CA ASP A 63 -4.77 2.19 -0.91
C ASP A 63 -4.65 0.70 -1.22
N LEU A 64 -5.80 0.03 -1.26
CA LEU A 64 -5.86 -1.41 -1.53
C LEU A 64 -5.50 -1.77 -2.98
N THR A 65 -5.49 -0.80 -3.90
CA THR A 65 -5.13 -1.01 -5.30
C THR A 65 -3.61 -1.09 -5.45
N ARG A 66 -2.89 -0.20 -4.76
CA ARG A 66 -1.42 -0.14 -4.76
C ARG A 66 -0.77 -0.95 -3.65
N ASN A 67 -1.56 -1.61 -2.80
CA ASN A 67 -1.08 -2.37 -1.65
C ASN A 67 -0.28 -1.49 -0.67
N LEU A 68 -0.74 -0.27 -0.43
CA LEU A 68 -0.11 0.70 0.47
C LEU A 68 -1.06 1.06 1.61
N LEU A 69 -0.48 1.43 2.74
CA LEU A 69 -1.18 2.12 3.81
C LEU A 69 -0.31 3.26 4.32
N ALA A 70 -0.94 4.30 4.82
CA ALA A 70 -0.26 5.43 5.40
C ALA A 70 -0.86 5.72 6.77
N VAL A 71 0.00 6.02 7.73
CA VAL A 71 -0.35 6.51 9.05
C VAL A 71 0.08 7.95 9.17
N THR A 72 -0.62 8.73 9.99
CA THR A 72 -0.29 10.13 10.22
C THR A 72 -0.56 10.54 11.65
N TRP A 73 0.26 11.45 12.16
CA TRP A 73 0.13 12.08 13.47
C TRP A 73 0.32 13.60 13.36
N ASP A 74 0.19 14.30 14.49
CA ASP A 74 0.28 15.76 14.56
C ASP A 74 -0.67 16.47 13.57
N ARG A 75 -1.92 16.02 13.50
CA ARG A 75 -2.99 16.56 12.63
C ARG A 75 -2.64 16.56 11.14
N GLY A 76 -1.82 15.61 10.70
CA GLY A 76 -1.35 15.55 9.31
C GLY A 76 0.01 16.19 9.09
N GLY A 77 0.71 16.63 10.13
CA GLY A 77 2.06 17.21 10.03
C GLY A 77 3.14 16.17 9.72
N TRP A 78 2.94 14.95 10.19
CA TRP A 78 3.86 13.83 9.97
C TRP A 78 3.12 12.62 9.43
N GLN A 79 3.80 11.84 8.59
CA GLN A 79 3.22 10.66 7.96
C GLN A 79 4.28 9.60 7.76
N LEU A 80 3.85 8.34 7.77
CA LEU A 80 4.68 7.20 7.40
C LEU A 80 3.85 6.28 6.49
N THR A 81 4.49 5.79 5.43
CA THR A 81 3.84 4.93 4.45
C THR A 81 4.48 3.55 4.53
N TYR A 82 3.64 2.54 4.65
CA TYR A 82 4.02 1.14 4.69
C TYR A 82 3.38 0.42 3.52
N ARG A 83 3.96 -0.72 3.17
CA ARG A 83 3.27 -1.65 2.32
C ARG A 83 2.25 -2.45 3.14
N LEU A 84 1.15 -2.86 2.52
CA LEU A 84 0.12 -3.62 3.22
C LEU A 84 0.59 -5.03 3.64
N ASP A 85 1.64 -5.56 3.01
CA ASP A 85 2.32 -6.79 3.43
C ASP A 85 3.17 -6.63 4.69
N GLU A 86 3.60 -5.40 5.00
CA GLU A 86 4.29 -5.09 6.28
C GLU A 86 3.30 -5.01 7.44
N LEU A 87 1.99 -4.93 7.20
CA LEU A 87 0.99 -5.00 8.27
C LEU A 87 0.87 -6.46 8.78
N THR A 88 1.39 -6.69 9.97
CA THR A 88 1.43 -7.98 10.65
C THR A 88 0.13 -8.28 11.40
N GLY A 89 -0.45 -7.26 12.03
CA GLY A 89 -1.66 -7.42 12.82
C GLY A 89 -2.29 -6.13 13.31
N VAL A 90 -3.46 -6.29 13.95
CA VAL A 90 -4.17 -5.23 14.66
C VAL A 90 -4.65 -5.74 16.01
N GLU A 91 -4.62 -4.87 17.00
CA GLU A 91 -5.08 -5.13 18.35
C GLU A 91 -6.07 -4.06 18.79
N LEU A 92 -7.12 -4.49 19.47
CA LEU A 92 -8.05 -3.63 20.19
C LEU A 92 -7.70 -3.69 21.67
N ILE A 93 -7.33 -2.54 22.23
CA ILE A 93 -6.98 -2.37 23.63
C ILE A 93 -8.11 -1.60 24.31
N LEU A 94 -8.69 -2.20 25.35
CA LEU A 94 -9.64 -1.58 26.27
C LEU A 94 -8.97 -1.46 27.63
N ASP A 95 -8.89 -0.27 28.19
CA ASP A 95 -8.45 -0.03 29.59
C ASP A 95 -7.16 -0.72 30.01
N ARG A 96 -6.19 -0.82 29.09
CA ARG A 96 -4.87 -1.50 29.23
C ARG A 96 -4.85 -3.01 28.99
N GLN A 97 -5.96 -3.62 28.59
CA GLN A 97 -6.03 -5.02 28.20
C GLN A 97 -6.30 -5.20 26.71
N VAL A 98 -5.61 -6.14 26.08
CA VAL A 98 -5.90 -6.55 24.69
C VAL A 98 -7.19 -7.36 24.68
N ALA A 99 -8.28 -6.70 24.28
CA ALA A 99 -9.62 -7.26 24.27
C ALA A 99 -9.89 -8.11 23.00
N ALA A 100 -9.29 -7.73 21.87
CA ALA A 100 -9.35 -8.48 20.63
C ALA A 100 -8.06 -8.33 19.82
N ARG A 101 -7.71 -9.35 19.02
CA ARG A 101 -6.55 -9.28 18.11
C ARG A 101 -6.78 -10.04 16.81
N ALA A 102 -6.22 -9.53 15.73
CA ALA A 102 -6.19 -10.19 14.43
C ALA A 102 -4.76 -10.10 13.86
N PHE A 103 -4.13 -11.24 13.66
CA PHE A 103 -2.76 -11.36 13.15
C PHE A 103 -2.72 -12.28 11.94
N ARG A 104 -1.76 -12.05 11.04
CA ARG A 104 -1.55 -12.91 9.88
C ARG A 104 -1.17 -14.32 10.34
N GLY A 105 -1.88 -15.33 9.85
CA GLY A 105 -1.61 -16.74 10.17
C GLY A 105 -2.18 -17.24 11.50
N GLU A 106 -2.79 -16.37 12.31
CA GLU A 106 -3.43 -16.75 13.57
C GLU A 106 -4.96 -16.72 13.47
N PRO A 107 -5.68 -17.59 14.21
CA PRO A 107 -7.12 -17.43 14.38
C PRO A 107 -7.41 -16.12 15.13
N ARG A 108 -8.41 -15.37 14.68
CA ARG A 108 -8.82 -14.13 15.35
C ARG A 108 -9.29 -14.43 16.77
N ARG A 109 -8.80 -13.64 17.73
CA ARG A 109 -9.43 -13.49 19.03
C ARG A 109 -10.49 -12.40 18.91
N ALA A 110 -11.76 -12.81 18.89
CA ALA A 110 -12.89 -11.90 18.80
C ALA A 110 -13.02 -11.06 20.08
N LEU A 111 -13.81 -9.99 20.01
CA LEU A 111 -14.17 -9.25 21.20
C LEU A 111 -15.20 -10.09 21.96
N ASP A 112 -14.75 -10.80 23.00
CA ASP A 112 -15.59 -11.73 23.76
C ASP A 112 -16.46 -11.02 24.81
N GLN A 113 -16.10 -9.78 25.17
CA GLN A 113 -16.77 -9.01 26.23
C GLN A 113 -17.11 -7.59 25.73
N LEU A 114 -18.41 -7.27 25.73
CA LEU A 114 -18.95 -5.92 25.54
C LEU A 114 -19.02 -5.20 26.90
N ILE A 115 -17.89 -5.14 27.60
CA ILE A 115 -17.78 -4.31 28.82
C ILE A 115 -17.68 -2.86 28.36
N ASP A 116 -18.42 -1.98 29.03
CA ASP A 116 -18.31 -0.55 28.81
C ASP A 116 -16.89 -0.11 29.21
N PRO A 117 -16.09 0.44 28.28
CA PRO A 117 -14.71 0.84 28.57
C PRO A 117 -14.71 2.02 29.55
N GLU A 118 -13.85 1.96 30.56
CA GLU A 118 -13.77 2.96 31.63
C GLU A 118 -12.65 3.99 31.41
N GLU A 119 -11.55 3.60 30.77
CA GLU A 119 -10.33 4.41 30.60
C GLU A 119 -10.05 4.81 29.14
N ARG A 120 -10.20 3.89 28.16
CA ARG A 120 -9.99 4.19 26.73
C ARG A 120 -10.42 3.05 25.81
N VAL A 121 -10.72 3.42 24.56
CA VAL A 121 -10.79 2.50 23.42
C VAL A 121 -9.64 2.83 22.47
N ARG A 122 -8.70 1.91 22.27
CA ARG A 122 -7.51 2.10 21.43
C ARG A 122 -7.37 1.01 20.38
N LEU A 123 -6.99 1.40 19.17
CA LEU A 123 -6.50 0.47 18.14
C LEU A 123 -4.99 0.60 18.02
N ARG A 124 -4.30 -0.54 17.98
CA ARG A 124 -2.87 -0.62 17.69
C ARG A 124 -2.66 -1.45 16.42
N PHE A 125 -1.98 -0.87 15.44
CA PHE A 125 -1.54 -1.54 14.22
C PHE A 125 -0.08 -1.96 14.41
N VAL A 126 0.25 -3.19 14.03
CA VAL A 126 1.59 -3.77 14.20
C VAL A 126 2.20 -4.03 12.83
N PHE A 127 3.42 -3.56 12.63
CA PHE A 127 4.15 -3.62 11.38
C PHE A 127 5.44 -4.45 11.51
N ASP A 128 5.86 -5.03 10.40
CA ASP A 128 7.18 -5.64 10.21
C ASP A 128 8.24 -4.57 9.86
N ASP A 129 8.32 -3.51 10.67
CA ASP A 129 9.35 -2.47 10.58
C ASP A 129 10.06 -2.35 11.94
N PRO A 130 11.37 -2.65 12.05
CA PRO A 130 12.10 -2.54 13.32
C PRO A 130 12.24 -1.10 13.82
N ALA A 131 12.15 -0.09 12.94
CA ALA A 131 12.25 1.32 13.34
C ALA A 131 10.93 1.84 13.92
N HIS A 132 9.80 1.43 13.34
CA HIS A 132 8.46 1.86 13.72
C HIS A 132 7.50 0.65 13.74
N PRO A 133 7.62 -0.21 14.76
CA PRO A 133 6.92 -1.51 14.78
C PRO A 133 5.42 -1.38 15.04
N ASP A 134 4.94 -0.26 15.56
CA ASP A 134 3.54 -0.07 15.89
C ASP A 134 3.04 1.36 15.66
N PHE A 135 1.72 1.45 15.52
CA PHE A 135 1.00 2.71 15.45
C PHE A 135 -0.29 2.63 16.27
N GLU A 136 -0.39 3.49 17.27
CA GLU A 136 -1.53 3.53 18.18
C GLU A 136 -2.47 4.69 17.88
N MET A 137 -3.77 4.45 18.02
CA MET A 137 -4.77 5.50 17.97
C MET A 137 -5.86 5.27 19.02
N ASP A 138 -6.10 6.29 19.84
CA ASP A 138 -7.21 6.32 20.77
C ASP A 138 -8.48 6.73 20.02
N LEU A 139 -9.52 5.92 20.02
CA LEU A 139 -10.83 6.27 19.45
C LEU A 139 -11.72 6.99 20.47
N TRP A 140 -11.58 6.65 21.75
CA TRP A 140 -12.28 7.27 22.86
C TRP A 140 -11.40 7.33 24.12
N ILE A 141 -11.57 8.39 24.91
CA ILE A 141 -11.05 8.60 26.25
C ILE A 141 -12.12 9.35 27.07
N PRO A 142 -12.11 9.25 28.41
CA PRO A 142 -13.00 10.01 29.28
C PRO A 142 -12.95 11.52 28.98
N GLY A 143 -14.12 12.14 28.87
CA GLY A 143 -14.27 13.57 28.58
C GLY A 143 -14.47 13.89 27.10
N ASP A 144 -14.53 12.89 26.24
CA ASP A 144 -14.94 13.05 24.84
C ASP A 144 -16.46 13.23 24.68
N GLU A 145 -17.27 12.80 25.64
CA GLU A 145 -18.74 12.84 25.57
C GLU A 145 -19.28 14.26 25.43
N ALA A 146 -18.61 15.22 26.07
CA ALA A 146 -18.99 16.63 26.02
C ALA A 146 -18.51 17.35 24.75
N ARG A 147 -17.69 16.69 23.91
CA ARG A 147 -17.03 17.32 22.77
C ARG A 147 -17.74 16.99 21.47
N ARG A 148 -18.20 18.04 20.77
CA ARG A 148 -18.89 17.91 19.48
C ARG A 148 -18.05 17.09 18.49
N GLY A 149 -18.68 16.06 17.93
CA GLY A 149 -18.09 15.22 16.88
C GLY A 149 -17.16 14.12 17.37
N ARG A 150 -16.88 14.00 18.68
CA ARG A 150 -16.22 12.81 19.23
C ARG A 150 -17.21 11.66 19.34
N LEU A 151 -16.67 10.44 19.36
CA LEU A 151 -17.45 9.24 19.62
C LEU A 151 -17.64 9.13 21.14
N ASP A 152 -18.77 8.59 21.57
CA ASP A 152 -18.88 8.07 22.94
C ASP A 152 -18.15 6.70 23.05
N ALA A 153 -18.08 6.17 24.27
CA ALA A 153 -17.45 4.88 24.57
C ALA A 153 -18.02 3.72 23.73
N GLY A 154 -19.34 3.63 23.64
CA GLY A 154 -20.04 2.56 22.93
C GLY A 154 -19.84 2.66 21.41
N GLU A 155 -19.99 3.85 20.84
CA GLU A 155 -19.76 4.15 19.43
C GLU A 155 -18.31 3.85 19.02
N ALA A 156 -17.35 4.22 19.87
CA ALA A 156 -15.93 3.93 19.66
C ALA A 156 -15.67 2.43 19.67
N LEU A 157 -16.27 1.68 20.62
CA LEU A 157 -16.15 0.23 20.67
C LEU A 157 -16.75 -0.44 19.42
N HIS A 158 -17.91 0.03 18.96
CA HIS A 158 -18.54 -0.47 17.73
C HIS A 158 -17.70 -0.16 16.48
N GLU A 159 -17.15 1.04 16.37
CA GLU A 159 -16.23 1.41 15.28
C GLU A 159 -14.95 0.57 15.34
N ALA A 160 -14.36 0.39 16.52
CA ALA A 160 -13.21 -0.46 16.71
C ALA A 160 -13.47 -1.90 16.25
N ASN A 161 -14.60 -2.49 16.65
CA ASN A 161 -14.96 -3.85 16.25
C ASN A 161 -15.21 -3.97 14.73
N ARG A 162 -15.82 -2.94 14.09
CA ARG A 162 -15.92 -2.88 12.62
C ARG A 162 -14.55 -2.86 11.96
N TRP A 163 -13.60 -2.10 12.52
CA TRP A 163 -12.23 -2.05 12.02
C TRP A 163 -11.48 -3.36 12.22
N MET A 164 -11.64 -4.02 13.38
CA MET A 164 -11.08 -5.35 13.63
C MET A 164 -11.54 -6.37 12.58
N ALA A 165 -12.84 -6.42 12.27
CA ALA A 165 -13.38 -7.31 11.24
C ALA A 165 -12.85 -6.97 9.83
N ARG A 166 -12.70 -5.67 9.52
CA ARG A 166 -12.11 -5.23 8.26
C ARG A 166 -10.64 -5.65 8.14
N MET A 167 -9.85 -5.44 9.18
CA MET A 167 -8.43 -5.82 9.19
C MET A 167 -8.25 -7.32 9.13
N GLU A 168 -9.06 -8.10 9.84
CA GLU A 168 -9.09 -9.56 9.71
C GLU A 168 -9.32 -9.99 8.25
N SER A 169 -10.31 -9.39 7.57
CA SER A 169 -10.57 -9.68 6.16
C SER A 169 -9.37 -9.36 5.26
N LEU A 170 -8.65 -8.26 5.54
CA LEU A 170 -7.43 -7.90 4.79
C LEU A 170 -6.27 -8.84 5.09
N LEU A 171 -6.03 -9.18 6.35
CA LEU A 171 -4.92 -10.03 6.80
C LEU A 171 -5.07 -11.48 6.34
N ARG A 172 -6.31 -11.95 6.15
CA ARG A 172 -6.61 -13.27 5.56
C ARG A 172 -6.36 -13.33 4.06
N ARG A 173 -6.25 -12.19 3.36
CA ARG A 173 -5.95 -12.22 1.92
C ARG A 173 -4.54 -12.74 1.71
N PRO A 174 -4.34 -13.68 0.78
CA PRO A 174 -3.00 -14.08 0.38
C PRO A 174 -2.31 -12.85 -0.24
N VAL A 175 -1.16 -12.47 0.33
CA VAL A 175 -0.29 -11.47 -0.28
C VAL A 175 0.18 -12.06 -1.60
N ALA A 176 -0.28 -11.51 -2.72
CA ALA A 176 0.22 -11.91 -4.02
C ALA A 176 1.72 -11.58 -4.06
N LYS A 177 2.56 -12.61 -4.06
CA LYS A 177 4.00 -12.44 -4.24
C LYS A 177 4.22 -11.71 -5.56
N PRO A 178 4.98 -10.58 -5.60
CA PRO A 178 5.26 -9.89 -6.85
C PRO A 178 5.82 -10.91 -7.83
N THR A 179 5.11 -11.15 -8.93
CA THR A 179 5.63 -11.98 -10.02
C THR A 179 6.85 -11.24 -10.56
N PRO A 180 8.06 -11.82 -10.53
CA PRO A 180 9.19 -11.22 -11.20
C PRO A 180 8.79 -10.94 -12.65
N PRO A 181 9.15 -9.79 -13.24
CA PRO A 181 8.88 -9.55 -14.65
C PRO A 181 9.39 -10.76 -15.42
N ALA A 182 8.49 -11.38 -16.19
CA ALA A 182 8.82 -12.54 -16.99
C ALA A 182 10.04 -12.18 -17.83
N VAL A 183 11.17 -12.83 -17.55
CA VAL A 183 12.34 -12.77 -18.44
C VAL A 183 11.83 -13.27 -19.77
N GLN A 184 11.71 -12.37 -20.75
CA GLN A 184 11.35 -12.77 -22.11
C GLN A 184 12.36 -13.85 -22.51
N PRO A 185 11.91 -15.06 -22.92
CA PRO A 185 12.84 -16.06 -23.42
C PRO A 185 13.62 -15.41 -24.56
N ALA A 186 14.95 -15.46 -24.47
CA ALA A 186 15.83 -15.00 -25.54
C ALA A 186 15.33 -15.59 -26.87
N PRO A 187 15.30 -14.80 -27.97
CA PRO A 187 14.85 -15.30 -29.26
C PRO A 187 15.62 -16.57 -29.59
N THR A 188 14.88 -17.64 -29.83
CA THR A 188 15.40 -18.94 -30.23
C THR A 188 16.20 -18.71 -31.51
N GLN A 189 17.54 -18.83 -31.43
CA GLN A 189 18.36 -18.86 -32.62
C GLN A 189 17.86 -20.04 -33.47
N GLN A 190 17.30 -19.72 -34.64
CA GLN A 190 16.89 -20.71 -35.61
C GLN A 190 18.13 -21.54 -36.00
N SER A 191 18.07 -22.84 -35.73
CA SER A 191 19.08 -23.78 -36.22
C SER A 191 19.17 -23.67 -37.76
N PRO A 192 20.38 -23.61 -38.35
CA PRO A 192 20.54 -23.57 -39.80
C PRO A 192 19.88 -24.77 -40.49
N PRO A 193 19.25 -24.60 -41.65
CA PRO A 193 18.63 -25.69 -42.38
C PRO A 193 19.68 -26.68 -42.90
N ALA A 194 19.32 -27.96 -42.90
CA ALA A 194 20.18 -29.07 -43.33
C ALA A 194 20.68 -28.90 -44.79
N PRO A 195 21.90 -29.38 -45.12
CA PRO A 195 22.45 -29.30 -46.48
C PRO A 195 21.57 -30.06 -47.48
N ARG A 196 21.19 -29.38 -48.57
CA ARG A 196 20.53 -30.03 -49.72
C ARG A 196 21.52 -31.01 -50.37
N GLN A 197 21.12 -32.27 -50.52
CA GLN A 197 21.86 -33.27 -51.27
C GLN A 197 22.00 -32.82 -52.73
N GLN A 198 23.25 -32.73 -53.22
CA GLN A 198 23.54 -32.46 -54.62
C GLN A 198 23.34 -33.75 -55.45
N PRO A 199 22.83 -33.66 -56.70
CA PRO A 199 22.71 -34.81 -57.59
C PRO A 199 24.09 -35.31 -58.03
N PRO A 200 24.25 -36.61 -58.36
CA PRO A 200 25.53 -37.18 -58.74
C PRO A 200 26.03 -36.62 -60.08
N LEU A 201 27.30 -36.19 -60.08
CA LEU A 201 28.03 -35.78 -61.27
C LEU A 201 28.21 -36.95 -62.22
N GLN A 202 27.77 -36.77 -63.47
CA GLN A 202 28.03 -37.69 -64.57
C GLN A 202 29.54 -37.72 -64.87
N GLN A 203 30.13 -38.91 -64.87
CA GLN A 203 31.53 -39.13 -65.26
C GLN A 203 31.67 -39.00 -66.79
N PRO A 204 32.61 -38.18 -67.29
CA PRO A 204 32.96 -38.19 -68.71
C PRO A 204 33.91 -39.35 -69.03
N VAL A 205 33.58 -40.04 -70.12
CA VAL A 205 34.37 -41.09 -70.79
C VAL A 205 35.64 -40.49 -71.40
N GLY A 206 36.78 -41.18 -71.23
CA GLY A 206 38.13 -40.70 -71.58
C GLY A 206 38.49 -40.67 -73.07
N PRO A 207 39.78 -40.38 -73.38
CA PRO A 207 40.60 -41.33 -74.14
C PRO A 207 42.00 -41.52 -73.51
N LEU A 208 42.58 -42.73 -73.46
CA LEU A 208 43.27 -43.52 -74.51
C LEU A 208 44.65 -42.92 -74.84
N PHE A 209 45.69 -43.79 -74.88
CA PHE A 209 47.16 -43.54 -74.98
C PHE A 209 47.85 -43.21 -73.63
N GLY A 210 48.95 -43.83 -73.18
CA GLY A 210 49.84 -44.88 -73.68
C GLY A 210 51.07 -44.96 -72.74
N ASP A 211 51.49 -46.19 -72.43
CA ASP A 211 52.81 -46.74 -72.06
C ASP A 211 53.89 -45.99 -71.22
N GLU A 212 54.66 -46.84 -70.52
CA GLU A 212 56.03 -46.67 -69.98
C GLU A 212 56.16 -46.02 -68.59
N ALA A 213 56.36 -46.81 -67.52
CA ALA A 213 57.64 -47.36 -67.04
C ALA A 213 58.61 -46.27 -66.55
N PHE A 214 58.91 -46.25 -65.24
CA PHE A 214 60.24 -46.04 -64.65
C PHE A 214 60.17 -46.35 -63.14
N GLU A 215 60.80 -47.46 -62.75
CA GLU A 215 61.45 -47.63 -61.44
C GLU A 215 62.47 -46.51 -61.25
N ASP A 216 62.59 -45.95 -60.04
CA ASP A 216 63.92 -45.72 -59.46
C ASP A 216 63.88 -45.60 -57.94
N ASP A 217 64.93 -46.14 -57.36
CA ASP A 217 65.32 -46.28 -55.96
C ASP A 217 65.37 -44.95 -55.18
N ALA A 218 65.22 -45.04 -53.85
CA ALA A 218 66.34 -44.76 -52.95
C ALA A 218 65.95 -44.92 -51.47
N GLU A 219 66.60 -45.93 -50.91
CA GLU A 219 66.79 -46.32 -49.53
C GLU A 219 67.40 -45.21 -48.64
N ASP A 220 67.08 -45.34 -47.35
CA ASP A 220 67.96 -45.23 -46.19
C ASP A 220 68.64 -43.93 -45.73
N ALA A 221 68.38 -43.70 -44.43
CA ALA A 221 69.32 -43.46 -43.34
C ALA A 221 70.44 -42.42 -43.51
N ILE A 222 70.50 -41.46 -42.57
CA ILE A 222 71.72 -41.09 -41.84
C ILE A 222 71.35 -40.29 -40.56
N ARG A 223 71.78 -40.86 -39.43
CA ARG A 223 72.24 -40.29 -38.14
C ARG A 223 71.35 -39.38 -37.30
#